data_AF-A0A556N6I4-F1
#
_entry.id   AF-A0A556N6I4-F1
#
_cell.length_a   1.000
_cell.length_b   1.000
_cell.length_c   1.000
_cell.angle_alpha   90.00
_cell.angle_beta   90.00
_cell.angle_gamma   90.00
#
_symmetry.space_group_name_H-M   'P 1'
#
loop_
_entity.id
_entity.type
_entity.pdbx_description
1 polymer ?
#
loop_
_entity_poly.entity_id
_entity_poly.type
_entity_poly.pdbx_seq_one_letter_code
_entity_poly.pdbx_strand_id
1 'polypeptide(L)'
;MNSTYIYIAIGVGISILIGYSRYSLKVNRQKREPIRPFPHQWRALLVQYVAFYNRLNPPQRNRFEERVHTFLLNVQIVGVDTEVTHLDRILIASGAVIPIFGFDAWHYSNLQTVEVHPDKFLIPNTTQYANGLVGWGKMEGKVKLSRKALVEGFYNNNDQKNVAIHEFVHVLDMQDGKIDGKMAKIIREIDLNPWLQIIHTKMKTIQTGNSSIRDYASTSNAEFLAVVSEFFFENPDKLEREHPELYRMLDGFYNPKNQPTNRIKNQSKSPSQGKSPQEVKSALVN
;
A
#
# COMPACT_ATOMS: atom_id res chain seq x y z
N MET A 1 39.66 7.41 22.56
CA MET A 1 38.58 6.40 22.56
C MET A 1 37.56 6.83 21.52
N ASN A 2 37.40 6.02 20.47
CA ASN A 2 36.86 6.45 19.17
C ASN A 2 35.35 6.72 19.20
N SER A 3 34.97 7.90 18.68
CA SER A 3 33.60 8.41 18.51
C SER A 3 32.68 7.48 17.70
N THR A 4 33.22 6.53 16.94
CA THR A 4 32.46 5.55 16.14
C THR A 4 31.64 4.58 16.99
N TYR A 5 32.10 4.20 18.19
CA TYR A 5 31.36 3.27 19.06
C TYR A 5 30.15 3.90 19.73
N ILE A 6 30.15 5.24 19.90
CA ILE A 6 29.04 5.99 20.50
C ILE A 6 27.85 6.07 19.53
N TYR A 7 28.10 6.24 18.22
CA TYR A 7 27.03 6.25 17.21
C TYR A 7 26.39 4.87 16.98
N ILE A 8 27.17 3.79 17.11
CA ILE A 8 26.66 2.41 16.99
C ILE A 8 25.82 2.03 18.22
N ALA A 9 26.21 2.45 19.43
CA ALA A 9 25.44 2.22 20.66
C ALA A 9 24.09 2.99 20.67
N ILE A 10 24.06 4.22 20.13
CA ILE A 10 22.82 5.00 19.98
C ILE A 10 21.90 4.40 18.92
N GLY A 11 22.45 3.90 17.80
CA GLY A 11 21.67 3.22 16.74
C GLY A 11 21.05 1.90 17.16
N VAL A 12 21.75 1.09 17.98
CA VAL A 12 21.24 -0.19 18.50
C VAL A 12 20.21 0.03 19.61
N GLY A 13 20.42 1.02 20.49
CA GLY A 13 19.46 1.39 21.53
C GLY A 13 18.12 1.89 20.99
N ILE A 14 18.15 2.70 19.92
CA ILE A 14 16.94 3.17 19.21
C ILE A 14 16.23 2.00 18.51
N SER A 15 16.98 1.06 17.92
CA SER A 15 16.42 -0.12 17.24
C SER A 15 15.71 -1.08 18.21
N ILE A 16 16.26 -1.26 19.41
CA ILE A 16 15.66 -2.11 20.47
C ILE A 16 14.45 -1.44 21.11
N LEU A 17 14.46 -0.11 21.32
CA LEU A 17 13.30 0.63 21.83
C LEU A 17 12.14 0.70 20.81
N ILE A 18 12.45 0.84 19.51
CA ILE A 18 11.44 0.71 18.44
C ILE A 18 10.89 -0.73 18.38
N GLY A 19 11.75 -1.73 18.54
CA GLY A 19 11.34 -3.14 18.63
C GLY A 19 10.41 -3.43 19.82
N TYR A 20 10.69 -2.84 20.99
CA TYR A 20 9.88 -3.03 22.20
C TYR A 20 8.56 -2.22 22.15
N SER A 21 8.59 -1.01 21.56
CA SER A 21 7.38 -0.22 21.26
C SER A 21 6.42 -0.95 20.30
N ARG A 22 6.94 -1.76 19.36
CA ARG A 22 6.14 -2.60 18.46
C ARG A 22 5.49 -3.81 19.13
N TYR A 23 5.88 -4.13 20.36
CA TYR A 23 5.18 -5.13 21.18
C TYR A 23 3.98 -4.54 21.92
N SER A 24 3.82 -3.20 21.92
CA SER A 24 2.71 -2.53 22.57
C SER A 24 1.40 -2.73 21.79
N LEU A 25 0.70 -3.79 22.17
CA LEU A 25 -0.75 -3.99 22.05
C LEU A 25 -1.29 -3.89 20.62
N LYS A 26 -1.15 -4.99 19.87
CA LYS A 26 -2.14 -5.36 18.84
C LYS A 26 -3.51 -5.47 19.51
N VAL A 27 -4.23 -4.37 19.61
CA VAL A 27 -5.66 -4.40 19.90
C VAL A 27 -6.29 -5.09 18.69
N ASN A 28 -6.61 -6.37 18.85
CA ASN A 28 -7.31 -7.17 17.85
C ASN A 28 -8.76 -6.68 17.79
N ARG A 29 -8.95 -5.48 17.23
CA ARG A 29 -10.27 -4.87 17.05
C ARG A 29 -10.94 -5.69 15.95
N GLN A 30 -11.98 -6.44 16.31
CA GLN A 30 -12.74 -7.19 15.32
C GLN A 30 -13.23 -6.23 14.24
N LYS A 31 -12.86 -6.56 13.00
CA LYS A 31 -13.23 -5.81 11.80
C LYS A 31 -14.75 -5.75 11.71
N ARG A 32 -15.29 -4.53 11.64
CA ARG A 32 -16.72 -4.30 11.46
C ARG A 32 -17.06 -4.48 9.98
N GLU A 33 -18.04 -5.33 9.70
CA GLU A 33 -18.56 -5.52 8.35
C GLU A 33 -19.90 -4.81 8.18
N PRO A 34 -20.22 -4.37 6.96
CA PRO A 34 -21.47 -3.70 6.68
C PRO A 34 -22.66 -4.66 6.81
N ILE A 35 -23.61 -4.29 7.66
CA ILE A 35 -24.89 -5.00 7.83
C ILE A 35 -26.02 -4.39 6.96
N ARG A 36 -25.73 -3.29 6.26
CA ARG A 36 -26.67 -2.57 5.39
C ARG A 36 -26.10 -2.49 3.98
N PRO A 37 -26.97 -2.42 2.94
CA PRO A 37 -26.51 -2.23 1.57
C PRO A 37 -25.75 -0.91 1.42
N PHE A 38 -24.85 -0.87 0.43
CA PHE A 38 -24.11 0.34 0.10
C PHE A 38 -25.08 1.46 -0.33
N PRO A 39 -25.05 2.65 0.32
CA PRO A 39 -26.01 3.71 0.04
C PRO A 39 -25.99 4.18 -1.41
N HIS A 40 -27.17 4.39 -2.00
CA HIS A 40 -27.29 4.88 -3.39
C HIS A 40 -26.58 6.22 -3.63
N GLN A 41 -26.65 7.14 -2.66
CA GLN A 41 -25.98 8.44 -2.76
C GLN A 41 -24.45 8.28 -2.80
N TRP A 42 -23.89 7.34 -2.03
CA TRP A 42 -22.45 7.06 -2.06
C TRP A 42 -22.03 6.44 -3.38
N ARG A 43 -22.86 5.56 -3.94
CA ARG A 43 -22.63 4.99 -5.28
C ARG A 43 -22.61 6.07 -6.35
N ALA A 44 -23.52 7.04 -6.28
CA ALA A 44 -23.53 8.18 -7.21
C ALA A 44 -22.21 8.97 -7.17
N LEU A 45 -21.65 9.18 -5.97
CA LEU A 45 -20.34 9.84 -5.80
C LEU A 45 -19.20 9.00 -6.40
N LEU A 46 -19.20 7.67 -6.21
CA LEU A 46 -18.20 6.79 -6.85
C LEU A 46 -18.26 6.87 -8.37
N VAL A 47 -19.47 6.80 -8.95
CA VAL A 47 -19.68 6.92 -10.41
C VAL A 47 -19.20 8.27 -10.92
N GLN A 48 -19.49 9.35 -10.20
CA GLN A 48 -19.18 10.70 -10.65
C GLN A 48 -17.68 11.04 -10.57
N TYR A 49 -16.99 10.61 -9.52
CA TYR A 49 -15.64 11.13 -9.21
C TYR A 49 -14.52 10.09 -9.29
N VAL A 50 -14.81 8.79 -9.27
CA VAL A 50 -13.77 7.76 -9.14
C VAL A 50 -13.60 7.01 -10.46
N ALA A 51 -12.70 7.50 -11.32
CA ALA A 51 -12.43 6.90 -12.63
C ALA A 51 -12.05 5.41 -12.54
N PHE A 52 -11.30 5.02 -11.52
CA PHE A 52 -10.98 3.62 -11.24
C PHE A 52 -12.23 2.75 -11.10
N TYR A 53 -13.23 3.19 -10.33
CA TYR A 53 -14.48 2.48 -10.12
C TYR A 53 -15.26 2.30 -11.43
N ASN A 54 -15.25 3.30 -12.30
CA ASN A 54 -15.94 3.25 -13.58
C ASN A 54 -15.37 2.21 -14.55
N ARG A 55 -14.07 1.87 -14.43
CA ARG A 55 -13.43 0.81 -15.23
C ARG A 55 -13.73 -0.61 -14.73
N LEU A 56 -14.26 -0.76 -13.52
CA LEU A 56 -14.57 -2.07 -12.94
C LEU A 56 -15.83 -2.69 -13.56
N ASN A 57 -15.83 -4.01 -13.72
CA ASN A 57 -17.02 -4.78 -14.09
C ASN A 57 -18.02 -4.89 -12.90
N PRO A 58 -19.27 -5.33 -13.11
CA PRO A 58 -20.29 -5.29 -12.04
C PRO A 58 -19.92 -6.07 -10.76
N PRO A 59 -19.38 -7.32 -10.84
CA PRO A 59 -18.88 -8.01 -9.64
C PRO A 59 -17.75 -7.26 -8.91
N GLN A 60 -16.83 -6.66 -9.66
CA GLN A 60 -15.74 -5.85 -9.09
C GLN A 60 -16.27 -4.57 -8.44
N ARG A 61 -17.28 -3.90 -9.02
CA ARG A 61 -17.92 -2.71 -8.42
C ARG A 61 -18.56 -3.05 -7.08
N ASN A 62 -19.28 -4.17 -6.99
CA ASN A 62 -19.85 -4.64 -5.72
C ASN A 62 -18.77 -4.88 -4.66
N ARG A 63 -17.66 -5.54 -5.03
CA ARG A 63 -16.51 -5.74 -4.13
C ARG A 63 -15.87 -4.41 -3.71
N PHE A 64 -15.77 -3.45 -4.63
CA PHE A 64 -15.20 -2.13 -4.32
C PHE A 64 -16.07 -1.37 -3.32
N GLU A 65 -17.39 -1.36 -3.53
CA GLU A 65 -18.37 -0.75 -2.62
C GLU A 65 -18.34 -1.38 -1.23
N GLU A 66 -18.28 -2.71 -1.13
CA GLU A 66 -18.14 -3.41 0.14
C GLU A 66 -16.87 -2.95 0.87
N ARG A 67 -15.73 -2.91 0.18
CA ARG A 67 -14.45 -2.49 0.79
C ARG A 67 -14.43 -1.02 1.20
N VAL A 68 -15.06 -0.14 0.42
CA VAL A 68 -15.25 1.27 0.80
C VAL A 68 -16.12 1.36 2.06
N HIS A 69 -17.22 0.62 2.12
CA HIS A 69 -18.11 0.60 3.28
C HIS A 69 -17.38 0.10 4.53
N THR A 70 -16.69 -1.02 4.41
CA THR A 70 -15.87 -1.60 5.48
C THR A 70 -14.78 -0.62 5.93
N PHE A 71 -14.09 0.08 5.03
CA PHE A 71 -13.11 1.10 5.40
C PHE A 71 -13.76 2.20 6.25
N LEU A 72 -14.90 2.74 5.81
CA LEU A 72 -15.62 3.81 6.51
C LEU A 72 -16.17 3.39 7.89
N LEU A 73 -16.40 2.09 8.12
CA LEU A 73 -16.83 1.56 9.41
C LEU A 73 -15.68 1.41 10.43
N ASN A 74 -14.45 1.26 9.94
CA ASN A 74 -13.30 0.89 10.77
C ASN A 74 -12.26 2.01 10.91
N VAL A 75 -12.28 3.03 10.05
CA VAL A 75 -11.36 4.18 10.09
C VAL A 75 -12.11 5.45 10.41
N GLN A 76 -11.65 6.19 11.42
CA GLN A 76 -12.22 7.49 11.75
C GLN A 76 -11.73 8.55 10.76
N ILE A 77 -12.66 9.31 10.19
CA ILE A 77 -12.32 10.46 9.34
C ILE A 77 -12.78 11.72 10.08
N VAL A 78 -11.80 12.56 10.44
CA VAL A 78 -11.98 13.75 11.26
C VAL A 78 -11.48 14.97 10.51
N GLY A 79 -12.23 16.06 10.58
CA GLY A 79 -11.80 17.34 10.02
C GLY A 79 -11.04 18.15 11.07
N VAL A 80 -9.94 18.77 10.66
CA VAL A 80 -9.19 19.75 11.45
C VAL A 80 -9.44 21.10 10.79
N ASP A 81 -10.20 21.96 11.49
CA ASP A 81 -10.63 23.28 10.99
C ASP A 81 -11.43 23.21 9.67
N THR A 82 -12.07 22.07 9.41
CA THR A 82 -12.97 21.88 8.27
C THR A 82 -14.04 20.85 8.60
N GLU A 83 -15.21 20.98 8.00
CA GLU A 83 -16.20 19.91 7.98
C GLU A 83 -15.81 18.82 6.97
N VAL A 84 -16.13 17.57 7.28
CA VAL A 84 -15.88 16.41 6.41
C VAL A 84 -17.21 15.98 5.78
N THR A 85 -17.35 16.21 4.48
CA THR A 85 -18.55 15.88 3.70
C THR A 85 -18.61 14.39 3.34
N HIS A 86 -19.75 13.94 2.81
CA HIS A 86 -19.86 12.59 2.23
C HIS A 86 -18.92 12.40 1.03
N LEU A 87 -18.71 13.44 0.21
CA LEU A 87 -17.76 13.37 -0.89
C LEU A 87 -16.35 13.10 -0.36
N ASP A 88 -15.88 13.88 0.62
CA ASP A 88 -14.54 13.71 1.19
C ASP A 88 -14.33 12.27 1.71
N ARG A 89 -15.33 11.72 2.43
CA ARG A 89 -15.30 10.34 2.93
C ARG A 89 -15.15 9.32 1.80
N ILE A 90 -15.91 9.47 0.72
CA ILE A 90 -15.88 8.55 -0.42
C ILE A 90 -14.55 8.65 -1.17
N LEU A 91 -14.00 9.85 -1.36
CA LEU A 91 -12.70 10.02 -2.01
C LEU A 91 -11.56 9.42 -1.18
N ILE A 92 -11.55 9.67 0.14
CA ILE A 92 -10.55 9.09 1.05
C ILE A 92 -10.63 7.56 1.04
N ALA A 93 -11.83 7.01 1.21
CA ALA A 93 -12.02 5.56 1.20
C ALA A 93 -11.65 4.94 -0.14
N SER A 94 -11.93 5.63 -1.25
CA SER A 94 -11.53 5.17 -2.58
C SER A 94 -10.01 5.16 -2.74
N GLY A 95 -9.32 6.24 -2.34
CA GLY A 95 -7.86 6.31 -2.35
C GLY A 95 -7.20 5.23 -1.49
N ALA A 96 -7.84 4.85 -0.38
CA ALA A 96 -7.40 3.73 0.44
C ALA A 96 -7.66 2.38 -0.21
N VAL A 97 -8.82 2.17 -0.85
CA VAL A 97 -9.21 0.87 -1.40
C VAL A 97 -8.49 0.55 -2.72
N ILE A 98 -8.18 1.56 -3.54
CA ILE A 98 -7.57 1.40 -4.87
C ILE A 98 -6.23 0.63 -4.80
N PRO A 99 -5.21 1.06 -4.03
CA PRO A 99 -3.90 0.39 -3.98
C PRO A 99 -3.98 -1.07 -3.53
N ILE A 100 -5.00 -1.41 -2.75
CA ILE A 100 -5.16 -2.73 -2.18
C ILE A 100 -6.23 -3.55 -2.90
N PHE A 101 -6.79 -3.08 -4.02
CA PHE A 101 -7.96 -3.69 -4.63
C PHE A 101 -7.70 -5.13 -5.07
N GLY A 102 -6.58 -5.42 -5.74
CA GLY A 102 -6.29 -6.75 -6.25
C GLY A 102 -5.97 -7.82 -5.20
N PHE A 103 -5.83 -7.46 -3.91
CA PHE A 103 -5.61 -8.42 -2.83
C PHE A 103 -6.94 -8.90 -2.22
N ASP A 104 -7.13 -10.23 -2.16
CA ASP A 104 -8.39 -10.85 -1.70
C ASP A 104 -8.70 -10.58 -0.23
N ALA A 105 -7.69 -10.66 0.65
CA ALA A 105 -7.84 -10.54 2.09
C ALA A 105 -6.84 -9.54 2.66
N TRP A 106 -7.08 -8.25 2.41
CA TRP A 106 -6.22 -7.18 2.88
C TRP A 106 -7.01 -6.09 3.61
N HIS A 107 -6.49 -5.64 4.76
CA HIS A 107 -7.02 -4.48 5.50
C HIS A 107 -5.90 -3.66 6.19
N TYR A 108 -6.14 -2.36 6.38
CA TYR A 108 -5.20 -1.45 7.05
C TYR A 108 -5.23 -1.72 8.57
N SER A 109 -4.41 -2.66 9.04
CA SER A 109 -4.44 -3.11 10.45
C SER A 109 -4.05 -2.02 11.47
N ASN A 110 -3.14 -1.13 11.10
CA ASN A 110 -2.62 -0.10 12.00
C ASN A 110 -3.24 1.28 11.78
N LEU A 111 -4.02 1.48 10.70
CA LEU A 111 -4.66 2.77 10.42
C LEU A 111 -5.90 2.96 11.28
N GLN A 112 -5.93 4.04 12.04
CA GLN A 112 -7.02 4.37 12.95
C GLN A 112 -7.77 5.62 12.49
N THR A 113 -7.04 6.66 12.06
CA THR A 113 -7.60 7.98 11.77
C THR A 113 -7.06 8.56 10.47
N VAL A 114 -7.94 9.20 9.70
CA VAL A 114 -7.57 10.13 8.63
C VAL A 114 -7.99 11.54 9.07
N GLU A 115 -7.01 12.43 9.22
CA GLU A 115 -7.19 13.84 9.55
C GLU A 115 -7.26 14.66 8.25
N VAL A 116 -8.36 15.39 8.06
CA VAL A 116 -8.61 16.20 6.87
C VAL A 116 -8.40 17.67 7.22
N HIS A 117 -7.45 18.31 6.56
CA HIS A 117 -7.19 19.75 6.68
C HIS A 117 -7.80 20.49 5.48
N PRO A 118 -8.21 21.77 5.59
CA PRO A 118 -8.79 22.50 4.47
C PRO A 118 -7.83 22.66 3.29
N ASP A 119 -6.55 22.91 3.55
CA ASP A 119 -5.48 23.06 2.55
C ASP A 119 -4.19 22.41 3.08
N LYS A 120 -3.06 22.64 2.41
CA LYS A 120 -1.72 22.22 2.83
C LYS A 120 -1.44 22.60 4.28
N PHE A 121 -0.77 21.71 4.99
CA PHE A 121 -0.47 21.86 6.42
C PHE A 121 1.03 21.73 6.67
N LEU A 122 1.50 22.31 7.77
CA LEU A 122 2.91 22.25 8.15
C LEU A 122 3.29 20.82 8.56
N ILE A 123 4.36 20.27 8.01
CA ILE A 123 4.92 19.00 8.47
C ILE A 123 5.56 19.24 9.85
N PRO A 124 5.23 18.44 10.88
CA PRO A 124 5.75 18.64 12.24
C PRO A 124 7.29 18.75 12.29
N ASN A 125 7.79 19.73 13.04
CA ASN A 125 9.22 20.03 13.21
C ASN A 125 9.95 20.44 11.91
N THR A 126 9.24 20.94 10.91
CA THR A 126 9.83 21.47 9.67
C THR A 126 9.20 22.82 9.30
N THR A 127 9.74 23.48 8.28
CA THR A 127 9.14 24.66 7.64
C THR A 127 8.35 24.32 6.37
N GLN A 128 8.27 23.03 6.02
CA GLN A 128 7.68 22.57 4.78
C GLN A 128 6.18 22.30 4.94
N TYR A 129 5.43 22.60 3.88
CA TYR A 129 4.01 22.30 3.82
C TYR A 129 3.77 21.06 2.96
N ALA A 130 2.83 20.22 3.38
CA ALA A 130 2.45 19.01 2.66
C ALA A 130 0.96 18.99 2.32
N ASN A 131 0.64 18.28 1.25
CA ASN A 131 -0.74 17.95 0.90
C ASN A 131 -1.20 16.62 1.54
N GLY A 132 -0.25 15.78 1.95
CA GLY A 132 -0.50 14.48 2.56
C GLY A 132 0.66 14.12 3.50
N LEU A 133 0.39 13.31 4.51
CA LEU A 133 1.42 12.80 5.40
C LEU A 133 0.95 11.51 6.10
N VAL A 134 1.74 10.44 5.98
CA VAL A 134 1.63 9.26 6.84
C VAL A 134 2.31 9.51 8.18
N GLY A 135 1.59 9.31 9.27
CA GLY A 135 2.09 9.52 10.63
C GLY A 135 3.04 8.40 11.09
N TRP A 136 4.12 8.81 11.78
CA TRP A 136 5.12 7.93 12.39
C TRP A 136 5.29 8.19 13.90
N GLY A 137 5.88 7.23 14.62
CA GLY A 137 6.15 7.36 16.06
C GLY A 137 4.88 7.71 16.85
N LYS A 138 4.84 8.88 17.50
CA LYS A 138 3.66 9.34 18.25
C LYS A 138 2.41 9.57 17.39
N MET A 139 2.56 9.67 16.07
CA MET A 139 1.45 9.83 15.11
C MET A 139 1.14 8.52 14.35
N GLU A 140 1.74 7.39 14.76
CA GLU A 140 1.47 6.10 14.11
C GLU A 140 -0.02 5.78 14.07
N GLY A 141 -0.47 5.24 12.94
CA GLY A 141 -1.88 4.94 12.68
C GLY A 141 -2.72 6.14 12.25
N LYS A 142 -2.09 7.27 11.92
CA LYS A 142 -2.76 8.44 11.34
C LYS A 142 -2.28 8.72 9.92
N VAL A 143 -3.19 9.20 9.09
CA VAL A 143 -2.88 9.84 7.79
C VAL A 143 -3.48 11.24 7.80
N LYS A 144 -2.74 12.24 7.34
CA LYS A 144 -3.22 13.61 7.18
C LYS A 144 -3.37 13.93 5.70
N LEU A 145 -4.45 14.61 5.31
CA LEU A 145 -4.72 14.97 3.91
C LEU A 145 -5.23 16.41 3.81
N SER A 146 -4.77 17.13 2.79
CA SER A 146 -5.36 18.39 2.32
C SER A 146 -6.63 18.06 1.54
N ARG A 147 -7.77 18.61 1.97
CA ARG A 147 -9.07 18.45 1.31
C ARG A 147 -9.04 19.00 -0.11
N LYS A 148 -8.39 20.15 -0.30
CA LYS A 148 -8.21 20.75 -1.62
C LYS A 148 -7.48 19.78 -2.57
N ALA A 149 -6.33 19.26 -2.15
CA ALA A 149 -5.55 18.32 -2.96
C ALA A 149 -6.26 16.97 -3.16
N LEU A 150 -7.03 16.51 -2.16
CA LEU A 150 -7.87 15.32 -2.26
C LEU A 150 -8.92 15.47 -3.37
N VAL A 151 -9.67 16.56 -3.38
CA VAL A 151 -10.72 16.79 -4.40
C VAL A 151 -10.09 16.96 -5.78
N GLU A 152 -9.01 17.75 -5.88
CA GLU A 152 -8.27 17.95 -7.14
C GLU A 152 -7.80 16.62 -7.74
N GLY A 153 -7.22 15.72 -6.93
CA GLY A 153 -6.66 14.46 -7.41
C GLY A 153 -7.67 13.42 -7.89
N PHE A 154 -8.97 13.57 -7.58
CA PHE A 154 -10.02 12.74 -8.17
C PHE A 154 -10.75 13.44 -9.32
N TYR A 155 -10.69 14.77 -9.37
CA TYR A 155 -11.28 15.56 -10.45
C TYR A 155 -10.44 15.47 -11.73
N ASN A 156 -9.12 15.61 -11.63
CA ASN A 156 -8.21 15.55 -12.77
C ASN A 156 -7.47 14.22 -12.85
N ASN A 157 -8.00 13.26 -13.60
CA ASN A 157 -7.38 11.93 -13.73
C ASN A 157 -6.28 11.86 -14.82
N ASN A 158 -5.81 13.01 -15.32
CA ASN A 158 -4.84 13.09 -16.42
C ASN A 158 -3.49 13.68 -16.02
N ASP A 159 -3.37 14.25 -14.80
CA ASP A 159 -2.13 14.83 -14.30
C ASP A 159 -1.26 13.86 -13.51
N GLN A 160 -1.72 12.60 -13.33
CA GLN A 160 -0.97 11.53 -12.65
C GLN A 160 -0.70 11.91 -11.19
N LYS A 161 -1.67 12.55 -10.54
CA LYS A 161 -1.53 13.11 -9.20
C LYS A 161 -2.81 12.90 -8.36
N ASN A 162 -2.73 11.94 -7.46
CA ASN A 162 -3.78 11.67 -6.48
C ASN A 162 -3.16 11.50 -5.09
N VAL A 163 -3.25 12.55 -4.27
CA VAL A 163 -2.67 12.57 -2.92
C VAL A 163 -3.20 11.44 -2.03
N ALA A 164 -4.46 11.02 -2.19
CA ALA A 164 -4.99 9.93 -1.39
C ALA A 164 -4.31 8.61 -1.76
N ILE A 165 -4.24 8.29 -3.05
CA ILE A 165 -3.53 7.09 -3.55
C ILE A 165 -2.07 7.13 -3.09
N HIS A 166 -1.40 8.28 -3.24
CA HIS A 166 -0.02 8.49 -2.83
C HIS A 166 0.22 8.11 -1.37
N GLU A 167 -0.51 8.75 -0.45
CA GLU A 167 -0.33 8.48 0.99
C GLU A 167 -0.70 7.04 1.36
N PHE A 168 -1.75 6.47 0.75
CA PHE A 168 -2.14 5.09 1.04
C PHE A 168 -1.18 4.05 0.46
N VAL A 169 -0.42 4.39 -0.57
CA VAL A 169 0.74 3.60 -1.04
C VAL A 169 1.87 3.67 -0.02
N HIS A 170 2.15 4.82 0.60
CA HIS A 170 3.11 4.88 1.72
C HIS A 170 2.65 4.06 2.93
N VAL A 171 1.35 4.05 3.26
CA VAL A 171 0.82 3.18 4.32
C VAL A 171 1.00 1.68 3.96
N LEU A 172 0.90 1.34 2.67
CA LEU A 172 1.13 -0.02 2.17
C LEU A 172 2.61 -0.40 2.21
N ASP A 173 3.51 0.53 1.88
CA ASP A 173 4.96 0.37 1.99
C ASP A 173 5.38 0.17 3.45
N MET A 174 4.80 0.95 4.37
CA MET A 174 5.05 0.89 5.81
C MET A 174 4.61 -0.42 6.50
N GLN A 175 4.06 -1.41 5.79
CA GLN A 175 3.55 -2.64 6.41
C GLN A 175 4.63 -3.49 7.09
N ASP A 176 5.88 -3.41 6.65
CA ASP A 176 7.04 -4.03 7.34
C ASP A 176 7.69 -3.09 8.37
N GLY A 177 7.11 -1.90 8.53
CA GLY A 177 7.56 -0.86 9.43
C GLY A 177 8.61 0.07 8.82
N LYS A 178 8.79 0.09 7.50
CA LYS A 178 9.68 0.99 6.77
C LYS A 178 8.96 1.62 5.58
N ILE A 179 9.28 2.88 5.28
CA ILE A 179 8.85 3.54 4.03
C ILE A 179 10.12 3.66 3.18
N ASP A 180 10.40 2.63 2.37
CA ASP A 180 11.64 2.52 1.57
C ASP A 180 11.41 2.16 0.08
N GLY A 181 10.14 2.08 -0.33
CA GLY A 181 9.70 1.81 -1.69
C GLY A 181 9.75 0.32 -2.07
N LYS A 182 10.04 -0.60 -1.15
CA LYS A 182 10.20 -2.02 -1.49
C LYS A 182 8.97 -2.88 -1.23
N MET A 183 8.01 -2.43 -0.42
CA MET A 183 6.81 -3.21 -0.06
C MET A 183 7.13 -4.72 0.17
N ALA A 184 8.10 -5.06 1.03
CA ALA A 184 8.70 -6.40 1.09
C ALA A 184 7.72 -7.54 1.46
N LYS A 185 6.51 -7.21 1.93
CA LYS A 185 5.42 -8.18 2.16
C LYS A 185 4.59 -8.49 0.90
N ILE A 186 4.73 -7.70 -0.15
CA ILE A 186 3.97 -7.75 -1.40
C ILE A 186 4.90 -8.14 -2.54
N ILE A 187 6.03 -7.46 -2.67
CA ILE A 187 7.03 -7.77 -3.69
C ILE A 187 7.74 -9.06 -3.27
N ARG A 188 7.72 -10.06 -4.16
CA ARG A 188 8.45 -11.30 -3.92
C ARG A 188 9.94 -11.00 -3.86
N GLU A 189 10.67 -11.73 -3.04
CA GLU A 189 12.11 -11.54 -2.88
C GLU A 189 12.86 -11.56 -4.22
N ILE A 190 12.45 -12.44 -5.15
CA ILE A 190 13.01 -12.54 -6.50
C ILE A 190 12.81 -11.28 -7.37
N ASP A 191 11.75 -10.52 -7.10
CA ASP A 191 11.40 -9.32 -7.87
C ASP A 191 11.98 -8.02 -7.25
N LEU A 192 12.53 -8.08 -6.03
CA LEU A 192 13.08 -6.90 -5.33
C LEU A 192 14.29 -6.29 -6.05
N ASN A 193 15.24 -7.12 -6.50
CA ASN A 193 16.43 -6.62 -7.20
C ASN A 193 16.08 -6.00 -8.56
N PRO A 194 15.28 -6.66 -9.43
CA PRO A 194 14.76 -6.04 -10.65
C PRO A 194 14.04 -4.72 -10.38
N TRP A 195 13.24 -4.66 -9.30
CA TRP A 195 12.50 -3.46 -8.93
C TRP A 195 13.43 -2.29 -8.61
N LEU A 196 14.41 -2.50 -7.73
CA LEU A 196 15.38 -1.47 -7.37
C LEU A 196 16.21 -0.99 -8.57
N GLN A 197 16.53 -1.88 -9.50
CA GLN A 197 17.22 -1.50 -10.75
C GLN A 197 16.37 -0.57 -11.61
N ILE A 198 15.06 -0.85 -11.73
CA ILE A 198 14.13 0.03 -12.45
C ILE A 198 13.96 1.37 -11.76
N ILE A 199 13.85 1.40 -10.44
CA ILE A 199 13.83 2.65 -9.67
C ILE A 199 15.05 3.50 -10.04
N HIS A 200 16.26 2.95 -9.85
CA HIS A 200 17.50 3.71 -10.10
C HIS A 200 17.61 4.19 -11.54
N THR A 201 17.26 3.34 -12.51
CA THR A 201 17.32 3.68 -13.93
C THR A 201 16.33 4.80 -14.27
N LYS A 202 15.09 4.68 -13.82
CA LYS A 202 14.02 5.66 -14.11
C LYS A 202 14.25 6.97 -13.38
N MET A 203 14.70 6.97 -12.12
CA MET A 203 15.04 8.20 -11.39
C MET A 203 16.12 9.00 -12.14
N LYS A 204 17.13 8.34 -12.73
CA LYS A 204 18.13 9.01 -13.57
C LYS A 204 17.51 9.61 -14.83
N THR A 205 16.63 8.89 -15.51
CA THR A 205 15.92 9.41 -16.69
C THR A 205 15.07 10.63 -16.35
N ILE A 206 14.35 10.59 -15.23
CA ILE A 206 13.53 11.69 -14.70
C ILE A 206 14.40 12.92 -14.42
N GLN A 207 15.53 12.77 -13.73
CA GLN A 207 16.45 13.88 -13.43
C GLN A 207 17.04 14.56 -14.68
N THR A 208 17.09 13.83 -15.81
CA THR A 208 17.50 14.40 -17.11
C THR A 208 16.35 15.04 -17.90
N GLY A 209 15.14 15.11 -17.35
CA GLY A 209 13.95 15.68 -18.00
C GLY A 209 13.34 14.82 -19.12
N ASN A 210 13.78 13.56 -19.26
CA ASN A 210 13.43 12.68 -20.38
C ASN A 210 12.36 11.64 -20.00
N SER A 211 11.39 12.02 -19.16
CA SER A 211 10.34 11.11 -18.69
C SER A 211 9.00 11.83 -18.58
N SER A 212 7.89 11.12 -18.82
CA SER A 212 6.55 11.63 -18.52
C SER A 212 6.14 11.49 -17.05
N ILE A 213 6.94 10.75 -16.25
CA ILE A 213 6.80 10.61 -14.80
C ILE A 213 7.30 11.90 -14.15
N ARG A 214 6.53 12.42 -13.19
CA ARG A 214 6.85 13.67 -12.47
C ARG A 214 8.20 13.62 -11.76
N ASP A 215 8.94 14.73 -11.82
CA ASP A 215 10.27 14.91 -11.20
C ASP A 215 10.33 14.54 -9.73
N TYR A 216 9.22 14.75 -9.01
CA TYR A 216 9.08 14.40 -7.60
C TYR A 216 9.37 12.92 -7.29
N ALA A 217 9.13 12.02 -8.25
CA ALA A 217 9.45 10.60 -8.12
C ALA A 217 10.96 10.34 -7.95
N SER A 218 11.83 11.29 -8.33
CA SER A 218 13.28 11.19 -8.18
C SER A 218 13.80 11.62 -6.80
N THR A 219 12.91 11.91 -5.84
CA THR A 219 13.28 12.34 -4.48
C THR A 219 13.78 11.19 -3.61
N SER A 220 13.10 10.03 -3.67
CA SER A 220 13.49 8.81 -2.95
C SER A 220 12.82 7.58 -3.56
N ASN A 221 13.23 6.38 -3.19
CA ASN A 221 12.59 5.15 -3.65
C ASN A 221 11.12 5.04 -3.23
N ALA A 222 10.79 5.54 -2.03
CA ALA A 222 9.42 5.56 -1.54
C ALA A 222 8.55 6.53 -2.34
N GLU A 223 9.06 7.72 -2.62
CA GLU A 223 8.39 8.72 -3.46
C GLU A 223 8.25 8.22 -4.90
N PHE A 224 9.28 7.54 -5.41
CA PHE A 224 9.22 6.89 -6.71
C PHE A 224 8.04 5.92 -6.76
N LEU A 225 7.96 4.99 -5.80
CA LEU A 225 6.87 4.03 -5.70
C LEU A 225 5.50 4.73 -5.68
N ALA A 226 5.32 5.71 -4.78
CA ALA A 226 4.04 6.39 -4.65
C ALA A 226 3.62 7.11 -5.95
N VAL A 227 4.55 7.84 -6.58
CA VAL A 227 4.28 8.57 -7.84
C VAL A 227 3.96 7.64 -9.01
N VAL A 228 4.70 6.54 -9.18
CA VAL A 228 4.40 5.62 -10.28
C VAL A 228 3.11 4.84 -10.04
N SER A 229 2.73 4.63 -8.78
CA SER A 229 1.43 4.03 -8.42
C SER A 229 0.27 4.99 -8.69
N GLU A 230 0.42 6.30 -8.43
CA GLU A 230 -0.55 7.31 -8.88
C GLU A 230 -0.77 7.20 -10.39
N PHE A 231 0.31 7.18 -11.18
CA PHE A 231 0.24 7.03 -12.64
C PHE A 231 -0.46 5.71 -13.03
N PHE A 232 -0.08 4.59 -12.42
CA PHE A 232 -0.68 3.27 -12.70
C PHE A 232 -2.19 3.25 -12.47
N PHE A 233 -2.66 3.85 -11.36
CA PHE A 233 -4.08 3.81 -11.02
C PHE A 233 -4.91 4.88 -11.73
N GLU A 234 -4.35 6.02 -12.09
CA GLU A 234 -5.07 7.04 -12.85
C GLU A 234 -5.16 6.69 -14.33
N ASN A 235 -4.02 6.40 -14.95
CA ASN A 235 -3.89 6.26 -16.40
C ASN A 235 -3.02 5.04 -16.79
N PRO A 236 -3.51 3.81 -16.52
CA PRO A 236 -2.77 2.58 -16.76
C PRO A 236 -2.36 2.42 -18.23
N ASP A 237 -3.25 2.75 -19.18
CA ASP A 237 -2.99 2.60 -20.62
C ASP A 237 -1.83 3.49 -21.10
N LYS A 238 -1.73 4.72 -20.56
CA LYS A 238 -0.61 5.61 -20.86
C LYS A 238 0.68 5.11 -20.24
N LEU A 239 0.63 4.63 -19.00
CA LEU A 239 1.81 4.05 -18.34
C LEU A 239 2.31 2.80 -19.07
N GLU A 240 1.42 1.92 -19.53
CA GLU A 240 1.79 0.74 -20.31
C GLU A 240 2.47 1.13 -21.63
N ARG A 241 1.93 2.13 -22.33
CA ARG A 241 2.49 2.59 -23.61
C ARG A 241 3.86 3.28 -23.46
N GLU A 242 4.03 4.12 -22.44
CA GLU A 242 5.23 4.95 -22.26
C GLU A 242 6.30 4.24 -21.40
N HIS A 243 5.89 3.38 -20.47
CA HIS A 243 6.75 2.69 -19.51
C HIS A 243 6.34 1.21 -19.35
N PRO A 244 6.35 0.39 -20.42
CA PRO A 244 5.77 -0.97 -20.42
C PRO A 244 6.38 -1.92 -19.39
N GLU A 245 7.69 -1.81 -19.14
CA GLU A 245 8.36 -2.63 -18.11
C GLU A 245 7.90 -2.27 -16.70
N LEU A 246 7.78 -0.97 -16.40
CA LEU A 246 7.30 -0.47 -15.12
C LEU A 246 5.84 -0.88 -14.89
N TYR A 247 5.00 -0.75 -15.93
CA TYR A 247 3.61 -1.21 -15.89
C TYR A 247 3.50 -2.69 -15.52
N ARG A 248 4.27 -3.57 -16.18
CA ARG A 248 4.24 -5.02 -15.88
C ARG A 248 4.61 -5.34 -14.43
N MET A 249 5.58 -4.62 -13.86
CA MET A 249 5.97 -4.83 -12.47
C MET A 249 4.88 -4.37 -11.50
N LEU A 250 4.32 -3.18 -11.72
CA LEU A 250 3.24 -2.65 -10.88
C LEU A 250 1.98 -3.53 -10.99
N ASP A 251 1.62 -4.02 -12.18
CA ASP A 251 0.53 -4.98 -12.35
C ASP A 251 0.80 -6.27 -11.57
N GLY A 252 2.03 -6.78 -11.62
CA GLY A 252 2.44 -7.91 -10.80
C GLY A 252 2.25 -7.66 -9.30
N PHE A 253 2.59 -6.48 -8.81
CA PHE A 253 2.48 -6.14 -7.38
C PHE A 253 1.04 -5.97 -6.94
N TYR A 254 0.24 -5.22 -7.70
CA TYR A 254 -1.13 -4.84 -7.32
C TYR A 254 -2.18 -5.86 -7.72
N ASN A 255 -1.89 -6.73 -8.69
CA ASN A 255 -2.76 -7.81 -9.16
C ASN A 255 -2.04 -9.17 -9.07
N PRO A 256 -1.74 -9.68 -7.87
CA PRO A 256 -0.94 -10.90 -7.70
C PRO A 256 -1.55 -12.15 -8.36
N LYS A 257 -2.87 -12.15 -8.66
CA LYS A 257 -3.53 -13.22 -9.42
C LYS A 257 -3.09 -13.29 -10.88
N ASN A 258 -2.62 -12.18 -11.44
CA ASN A 258 -2.12 -12.09 -12.81
C ASN A 258 -0.68 -12.59 -12.93
N GLN A 259 0.01 -12.81 -11.80
CA GLN A 259 1.35 -13.38 -11.85
C GLN A 259 1.29 -14.86 -12.24
N PRO A 260 2.11 -15.31 -13.21
CA PRO A 260 2.22 -16.73 -13.50
C PRO A 260 2.70 -17.47 -12.24
N THR A 261 1.84 -18.34 -11.71
CA THR A 261 2.17 -19.16 -10.55
C THR A 261 3.19 -20.22 -10.96
N ASN A 262 4.48 -19.92 -10.86
CA ASN A 262 5.49 -20.96 -10.70
C ASN A 262 5.39 -21.52 -9.28
N ARG A 263 4.28 -22.20 -8.98
CA ARG A 263 4.21 -23.12 -7.84
C ARG A 263 5.11 -24.28 -8.21
N ILE A 264 6.36 -24.25 -7.75
CA ILE A 264 7.13 -25.49 -7.59
C ILE A 264 6.27 -26.38 -6.71
N LYS A 265 5.65 -27.41 -7.31
CA LYS A 265 5.05 -28.52 -6.59
C LYS A 265 6.21 -29.20 -5.86
N ASN A 266 6.49 -28.77 -4.63
CA ASN A 266 7.21 -29.61 -3.69
C ASN A 266 6.28 -30.79 -3.43
N GLN A 267 6.49 -31.86 -4.19
CA GLN A 267 5.99 -33.18 -3.86
C GLN A 267 6.48 -33.46 -2.44
N SER A 268 5.56 -33.43 -1.48
CA SER A 268 5.78 -34.04 -0.19
C SER A 268 6.03 -35.52 -0.46
N LYS A 269 7.30 -35.93 -0.46
CA LYS A 269 7.65 -37.31 -0.17
C LYS A 269 7.08 -37.58 1.22
N SER A 270 5.98 -38.33 1.27
CA SER A 270 5.49 -38.92 2.52
C SER A 270 6.65 -39.65 3.19
N PRO A 271 6.93 -39.41 4.48
CA PRO A 271 7.79 -40.29 5.23
C PRO A 271 7.13 -41.67 5.28
N SER A 272 7.80 -42.66 4.71
CA SER A 272 7.48 -44.06 4.88
C SER A 272 7.27 -44.37 6.35
N GLN A 273 6.13 -44.96 6.69
CA GLN A 273 5.86 -45.48 8.01
C GLN A 273 6.98 -46.44 8.43
N GLY A 274 7.72 -46.06 9.46
CA GLY A 274 8.64 -46.95 10.15
C GLY A 274 7.82 -48.07 10.79
N LYS A 275 8.04 -49.30 10.33
CA LYS A 275 7.54 -50.52 10.97
C LYS A 275 8.27 -50.75 12.30
N SER A 276 7.49 -51.11 13.30
CA SER A 276 7.94 -51.60 14.62
C SER A 276 8.84 -52.86 14.46
N PRO A 277 9.92 -53.02 15.25
CA PRO A 277 10.77 -54.19 15.19
C PRO A 277 10.19 -55.34 16.02
N GLN A 278 9.47 -56.24 15.36
CA GLN A 278 9.25 -57.61 15.84
C GLN A 278 9.19 -58.58 14.64
N GLU A 279 9.89 -59.71 14.81
CA GLU A 279 9.84 -60.95 14.02
C GLU A 279 10.75 -61.06 12.78
N VAL A 280 12.01 -61.41 13.09
CA VAL A 280 12.85 -62.29 12.30
C VAL A 280 12.24 -63.70 12.30
N LYS A 281 12.01 -64.31 11.13
CA LYS A 281 12.04 -65.77 10.94
C LYS A 281 12.10 -66.20 9.47
N SER A 282 13.11 -67.02 9.21
CA SER A 282 13.25 -68.10 8.19
C SER A 282 13.08 -67.72 6.71
N ALA A 283 14.13 -67.72 5.89
CA ALA A 283 14.87 -68.86 5.34
C ALA A 283 14.12 -69.64 4.24
N LEU A 284 14.78 -69.69 3.07
CA LEU A 284 14.80 -70.79 2.08
C LEU A 284 13.65 -70.91 1.06
N VAL A 285 14.09 -70.97 -0.21
CA VAL A 285 13.59 -71.82 -1.31
C VAL A 285 12.38 -71.27 -2.09
N ASN A 286 12.67 -70.54 -3.18
CA ASN A 286 12.55 -70.98 -4.59
C ASN A 286 12.82 -69.81 -5.54
#